data_AF-A0A1S4C208-F1
#
_entry.id   AF-A0A1S4C208-F1
#
_cell.length_a   1.000
_cell.length_b   1.000
_cell.length_c   1.000
_cell.angle_alpha   90.00
_cell.angle_beta   90.00
_cell.angle_gamma   90.00
#
_symmetry.space_group_name_H-M   'P 1'
#
loop_
_entity.id
_entity.type
_entity.pdbx_description
1 polymer ?
#
loop_
_entity_poly.entity_id
_entity_poly.type
_entity_poly.pdbx_seq_one_letter_code
_entity_poly.pdbx_strand_id
1 'polypeptide(L)'
;MLLEDIITRHEQDGPGPLYDNNSNSINIVVHELEEAEKAMGNMSDLIKAQIANHTLYQYLVSAYIDCRKVGAPPEMTSILSMENCIITSCPTEIGTDPELDEFMVKISYEPYCGILHKYKEELSKPFDEATAFLNNIKSQLNNLCNENLTPQTTAAKTGNYHSGFRDNSMLL
;
A
#
# COMPACT_ATOMS: atom_id res chain seq x y z
N MET A 1 -23.19 -14.91 -45.47
CA MET A 1 -23.85 -16.13 -44.98
C MET A 1 -23.74 -16.08 -43.47
N LEU A 2 -24.81 -15.66 -42.82
CA LEU A 2 -24.89 -15.54 -41.36
C LEU A 2 -25.21 -16.93 -40.78
N LEU A 3 -24.61 -17.21 -39.62
CA LEU A 3 -24.64 -18.48 -38.91
C LEU A 3 -25.97 -18.72 -38.17
N GLU A 4 -27.09 -18.33 -38.76
CA GLU A 4 -28.44 -18.48 -38.19
C GLU A 4 -29.28 -19.53 -38.96
N ASP A 5 -28.78 -20.06 -40.09
CA ASP A 5 -29.53 -20.97 -40.97
C ASP A 5 -29.40 -22.48 -40.62
N ILE A 6 -28.85 -22.84 -39.46
CA ILE A 6 -28.64 -24.26 -39.09
C ILE A 6 -29.69 -24.78 -38.08
N ILE A 7 -30.39 -23.91 -37.35
CA ILE A 7 -31.34 -24.36 -36.30
C ILE A 7 -32.79 -24.26 -36.78
N THR A 8 -33.16 -24.98 -37.85
CA THR A 8 -34.54 -25.48 -38.00
C THR A 8 -34.63 -26.52 -39.11
N ARG A 9 -34.63 -27.80 -38.71
CA ARG A 9 -35.40 -28.92 -39.30
C ARG A 9 -34.82 -30.26 -38.83
N HIS A 10 -35.42 -30.86 -37.81
CA HIS A 10 -36.20 -32.09 -37.96
C HIS A 10 -36.71 -32.57 -36.60
N GLU A 11 -38.04 -32.60 -36.46
CA GLU A 11 -38.76 -33.34 -35.43
C GLU A 11 -38.92 -34.78 -35.94
N GLN A 12 -38.54 -35.79 -35.14
CA GLN A 12 -38.89 -37.20 -35.35
C GLN A 12 -39.09 -37.87 -33.98
N ASP A 13 -40.36 -38.21 -33.76
CA ASP A 13 -41.00 -39.10 -32.80
C ASP A 13 -40.16 -40.30 -32.32
N GLY A 14 -40.12 -40.55 -31.00
CA GLY A 14 -39.55 -41.77 -30.40
C GLY A 14 -39.96 -41.92 -28.93
N PRO A 15 -40.23 -43.14 -28.42
CA PRO A 15 -40.77 -43.34 -27.08
C PRO A 15 -39.71 -42.96 -26.04
N GLY A 16 -40.04 -42.01 -25.16
CA GLY A 16 -39.14 -41.55 -24.12
C GLY A 16 -38.68 -42.70 -23.21
N PRO A 17 -37.41 -42.75 -22.79
CA PRO A 17 -36.96 -43.74 -21.83
C PRO A 17 -37.64 -43.46 -20.48
N LEU A 18 -38.17 -44.52 -19.85
CA LEU A 18 -38.54 -44.46 -18.43
C LEU A 18 -37.30 -44.04 -17.65
N TYR A 19 -37.32 -42.84 -17.07
CA TYR A 19 -36.37 -42.47 -16.04
C TYR A 19 -36.86 -43.09 -14.73
N ASP A 20 -36.13 -44.06 -14.22
CA ASP A 20 -36.34 -44.56 -12.87
C ASP A 20 -36.06 -43.41 -11.90
N ASN A 21 -37.10 -42.99 -11.16
CA ASN A 21 -37.03 -41.96 -10.14
C ASN A 21 -36.18 -42.43 -8.96
N ASN A 22 -34.86 -42.28 -9.09
CA ASN A 22 -33.95 -42.29 -7.95
C ASN A 22 -33.70 -40.86 -7.43
N SER A 23 -34.78 -40.13 -7.17
CA SER A 23 -34.72 -38.80 -6.55
C SER A 23 -34.19 -38.87 -5.10
N ASN A 24 -34.20 -40.05 -4.48
CA ASN A 24 -33.69 -40.23 -3.12
C ASN A 24 -32.16 -40.39 -3.07
N SER A 25 -31.51 -41.11 -4.00
CA SER A 25 -30.03 -41.19 -3.97
C SER A 25 -29.36 -39.93 -4.48
N ILE A 26 -29.95 -39.20 -5.43
CA ILE A 26 -29.35 -37.94 -5.93
C ILE A 26 -29.39 -36.86 -4.84
N ASN A 27 -30.50 -36.72 -4.11
CA ASN A 27 -30.60 -35.75 -3.00
C ASN A 27 -29.65 -36.08 -1.83
N ILE A 28 -29.37 -37.37 -1.57
CA ILE A 28 -28.40 -37.78 -0.54
C ILE A 28 -26.97 -37.39 -0.94
N VAL A 29 -26.55 -37.66 -2.19
CA VAL A 29 -25.20 -37.34 -2.66
C VAL A 29 -24.98 -35.82 -2.77
N VAL A 30 -26.01 -35.05 -3.16
CA VAL A 30 -25.94 -33.58 -3.20
C VAL A 30 -25.79 -32.99 -1.80
N HIS A 31 -26.53 -33.49 -0.81
CA HIS A 31 -26.41 -33.05 0.58
C HIS A 31 -25.04 -33.39 1.18
N GLU A 32 -24.49 -34.57 0.87
CA GLU A 32 -23.18 -35.02 1.36
C GLU A 32 -22.00 -34.26 0.70
N LEU A 33 -22.17 -33.81 -0.55
CA LEU A 33 -21.24 -32.89 -1.21
C LEU A 33 -21.32 -31.46 -0.61
N GLU A 34 -22.52 -30.96 -0.33
CA GLU A 34 -22.73 -29.63 0.26
C GLU A 34 -22.22 -29.57 1.73
N GLU A 35 -22.36 -30.65 2.49
CA GLU A 35 -21.80 -30.79 3.84
C GLU A 35 -20.26 -30.88 3.81
N ALA A 36 -19.68 -31.58 2.83
CA ALA A 36 -18.22 -31.67 2.66
C ALA A 36 -17.60 -30.32 2.24
N GLU A 37 -18.23 -29.57 1.33
CA GLU A 37 -17.81 -28.22 0.95
C GLU A 37 -17.90 -27.24 2.12
N LYS A 38 -18.98 -27.31 2.90
CA LYS A 38 -19.16 -26.50 4.11
C LYS A 38 -18.13 -26.86 5.19
N ALA A 39 -17.84 -28.14 5.39
CA ALA A 39 -16.80 -28.59 6.32
C ALA A 39 -15.40 -28.12 5.89
N MET A 40 -15.10 -28.18 4.58
CA MET A 40 -13.86 -27.65 4.00
C MET A 40 -13.74 -26.14 4.18
N GLY A 41 -14.83 -25.40 3.95
CA GLY A 41 -14.91 -23.96 4.20
C GLY A 41 -14.61 -23.61 5.66
N ASN A 42 -15.24 -24.31 6.60
CA ASN A 42 -15.02 -24.11 8.04
C ASN A 42 -13.56 -24.36 8.45
N MET A 43 -12.93 -25.41 7.92
CA MET A 43 -11.50 -25.68 8.19
C MET A 43 -10.60 -24.61 7.59
N SER A 44 -10.91 -24.12 6.39
CA SER A 44 -10.19 -22.99 5.78
C SER A 44 -10.28 -21.72 6.64
N ASP A 45 -11.46 -21.42 7.17
CA ASP A 45 -11.67 -20.24 8.00
C ASP A 45 -10.98 -20.36 9.36
N LEU A 46 -10.91 -21.57 9.93
CA LEU A 46 -10.11 -21.84 11.12
C LEU A 46 -8.63 -21.55 10.87
N ILE A 47 -8.06 -22.06 9.77
CA ILE A 47 -6.66 -21.83 9.41
C ILE A 47 -6.41 -20.33 9.18
N LYS A 48 -7.30 -19.63 8.47
CA LYS A 48 -7.20 -18.16 8.28
C LYS A 48 -7.24 -17.42 9.60
N ALA A 49 -8.09 -17.82 10.54
CA ALA A 49 -8.16 -17.23 11.87
C ALA A 49 -6.87 -17.45 12.66
N GLN A 50 -6.28 -18.65 12.59
CA GLN A 50 -4.99 -18.93 13.22
C GLN A 50 -3.85 -18.11 12.60
N ILE A 51 -3.81 -17.99 11.27
CA ILE A 51 -2.87 -17.11 10.56
C ILE A 51 -3.05 -15.65 11.00
N ALA A 52 -4.29 -15.16 11.05
CA ALA A 52 -4.60 -13.79 11.42
C ALA A 52 -4.19 -13.44 12.87
N ASN A 53 -4.26 -14.42 13.78
CA ASN A 53 -3.85 -14.30 15.18
C ASN A 53 -2.37 -14.60 15.42
N HIS A 54 -1.57 -14.81 14.37
CA HIS A 54 -0.14 -15.09 14.50
C HIS A 54 0.68 -13.80 14.46
N THR A 55 1.69 -13.66 15.34
CA THR A 55 2.49 -12.42 15.42
C THR A 55 3.24 -12.11 14.12
N LEU A 56 3.71 -13.13 13.37
CA LEU A 56 4.36 -12.90 12.07
C LEU A 56 3.41 -12.30 11.02
N TYR A 57 2.10 -12.61 11.10
CA TYR A 57 1.11 -11.97 10.25
C TYR A 57 0.99 -10.48 10.58
N GLN A 58 1.04 -10.10 11.86
CA GLN A 58 1.03 -8.69 12.27
C GLN A 58 2.23 -7.91 11.72
N TYR A 59 3.42 -8.51 11.74
CA TYR A 59 4.62 -7.90 11.15
C TYR A 59 4.50 -7.77 9.63
N LEU A 60 3.96 -8.80 8.96
CA LEU A 60 3.73 -8.76 7.51
C LEU A 60 2.76 -7.64 7.14
N VAL A 61 1.64 -7.53 7.85
CA VAL A 61 0.65 -6.46 7.65
C VAL A 61 1.26 -5.08 7.95
N SER A 62 2.09 -4.97 8.99
CA SER A 62 2.81 -3.72 9.29
C SER A 62 3.71 -3.29 8.12
N ALA A 63 4.49 -4.21 7.55
CA ALA A 63 5.33 -3.94 6.39
C ALA A 63 4.51 -3.50 5.16
N TYR A 64 3.35 -4.12 4.97
CA TYR A 64 2.42 -3.74 3.91
C TYR A 64 1.83 -2.34 4.13
N ILE A 65 1.40 -2.01 5.34
CA ILE A 65 0.88 -0.69 5.70
C ILE A 65 1.96 0.38 5.49
N ASP A 66 3.21 0.08 5.83
CA ASP A 66 4.34 0.96 5.58
C ASP A 66 4.53 1.27 4.09
N CYS A 67 4.30 0.29 3.20
CA CYS A 67 4.29 0.54 1.76
C CYS A 67 3.16 1.51 1.38
N ARG A 68 1.96 1.34 1.95
CA ARG A 68 0.81 2.21 1.69
C ARG A 68 0.98 3.63 2.19
N LYS A 69 1.83 3.84 3.21
CA LYS A 69 2.12 5.16 3.76
C LYS A 69 3.02 5.99 2.85
N VAL A 70 3.77 5.36 1.95
CA VAL A 70 4.65 6.08 1.02
C VAL A 70 3.81 6.99 0.11
N GLY A 71 4.07 8.29 0.15
CA GLY A 71 3.35 9.29 -0.63
C GLY A 71 1.91 9.58 -0.18
N ALA A 72 1.43 8.95 0.89
CA ALA A 72 0.07 9.18 1.39
C ALA A 72 -0.02 10.52 2.14
N PRO A 73 -1.17 11.22 2.04
CA PRO A 73 -1.37 12.46 2.80
C PRO A 73 -1.42 12.20 4.31
N PRO A 74 -1.18 13.23 5.15
CA PRO A 74 -1.15 13.09 6.61
C PRO A 74 -2.41 12.46 7.21
N GLU A 75 -3.59 12.81 6.69
CA GLU A 75 -4.87 12.22 7.14
C GLU A 75 -4.90 10.70 6.91
N MET A 76 -4.50 10.28 5.70
CA MET A 76 -4.48 8.86 5.33
C MET A 76 -3.41 8.08 6.09
N THR A 77 -2.22 8.65 6.29
CA THR A 77 -1.18 7.99 7.10
C THR A 77 -1.59 7.81 8.55
N SER A 78 -2.37 8.74 9.12
CA SER A 78 -2.95 8.60 10.45
C SER A 78 -3.94 7.45 10.52
N ILE A 79 -4.87 7.35 9.56
CA ILE A 79 -5.85 6.25 9.48
C ILE A 79 -5.13 4.90 9.38
N LEU A 80 -4.17 4.79 8.46
CA LEU A 80 -3.35 3.59 8.26
C LEU A 80 -2.56 3.19 9.52
N SER A 81 -2.06 4.18 10.27
CA SER A 81 -1.38 3.94 11.54
C SER A 81 -2.33 3.44 12.63
N MET A 82 -3.57 3.94 12.66
CA MET A 82 -4.59 3.48 13.61
C MET A 82 -5.02 2.05 13.28
N GLU A 83 -5.23 1.72 12.01
CA GLU A 83 -5.49 0.35 11.55
C GLU A 83 -4.37 -0.60 11.99
N ASN A 84 -3.10 -0.20 11.85
CA ASN A 84 -1.98 -1.01 12.31
C ASN A 84 -1.98 -1.21 13.83
N CYS A 85 -2.30 -0.16 14.60
CA CYS A 85 -2.43 -0.27 16.07
C CYS A 85 -3.54 -1.26 16.47
N ILE A 86 -4.68 -1.26 15.78
CA ILE A 86 -5.77 -2.21 16.05
C ILE A 86 -5.29 -3.64 15.80
N ILE A 87 -4.64 -3.88 14.66
CA ILE A 87 -4.16 -5.22 14.25
C ILE A 87 -3.08 -5.75 15.22
N THR A 88 -2.18 -4.87 15.67
CA THR A 88 -1.11 -5.21 16.62
C THR A 88 -1.58 -5.33 18.07
N SER A 89 -2.75 -4.79 18.42
CA SER A 89 -3.31 -4.85 19.77
C SER A 89 -4.04 -6.16 20.10
N CYS A 90 -4.31 -6.99 19.09
CA CYS A 90 -4.91 -8.30 19.30
C CYS A 90 -3.90 -9.25 20.00
N PRO A 91 -4.32 -9.98 21.05
CA PRO A 91 -3.48 -11.00 21.67
C PRO A 91 -3.05 -12.02 20.61
N THR A 92 -1.75 -12.19 20.43
CA THR A 92 -1.19 -13.20 19.53
C THR A 92 -0.60 -14.34 20.32
N GLU A 93 -0.83 -15.56 19.83
CA GLU A 93 -0.23 -16.78 20.37
C GLU A 93 0.68 -17.36 19.29
N ILE A 94 1.97 -17.47 19.59
CA ILE A 94 2.95 -18.21 18.79
C ILE A 94 3.15 -19.56 19.49
N GLY A 95 3.27 -20.65 18.73
CA GLY A 95 3.66 -21.95 19.31
C GLY A 95 2.51 -22.88 19.68
N THR A 96 1.27 -22.55 19.30
CA THR A 96 0.13 -23.48 19.47
C THR A 96 0.11 -24.58 18.41
N ASP A 97 0.75 -24.34 17.26
CA ASP A 97 0.83 -25.28 16.13
C ASP A 97 2.19 -25.15 15.41
N PRO A 98 3.14 -26.07 15.67
CA PRO A 98 4.47 -26.02 15.07
C PRO A 98 4.49 -26.12 13.53
N GLU A 99 3.52 -26.79 12.93
CA GLU A 99 3.43 -26.91 11.46
C GLU A 99 3.01 -25.57 10.84
N LEU A 100 2.04 -24.91 11.47
CA LEU A 100 1.63 -23.55 11.10
C LEU A 100 2.77 -22.55 11.32
N ASP A 101 3.49 -22.64 12.44
CA ASP A 101 4.62 -21.74 12.72
C ASP A 101 5.69 -21.83 11.62
N GLU A 102 6.04 -23.05 11.18
CA GLU A 102 6.98 -23.29 10.09
C GLU A 102 6.46 -22.72 8.76
N PHE A 103 5.18 -22.92 8.45
CA PHE A 103 4.52 -22.34 7.27
C PHE A 103 4.55 -20.80 7.30
N MET A 104 4.24 -20.21 8.46
CA MET A 104 4.22 -18.78 8.66
C MET A 104 5.61 -18.17 8.45
N VAL A 105 6.68 -18.82 8.93
CA VAL A 105 8.05 -18.37 8.68
C VAL A 105 8.44 -18.56 7.20
N LYS A 106 8.34 -19.78 6.67
CA LYS A 106 8.96 -20.15 5.39
C LYS A 106 8.19 -19.68 4.16
N ILE A 107 6.87 -19.79 4.18
CA ILE A 107 6.04 -19.53 2.99
C ILE A 107 5.45 -18.12 3.04
N SER A 108 4.96 -17.69 4.21
CA SER A 108 4.21 -16.44 4.31
C SER A 108 5.05 -15.23 4.70
N TYR A 109 6.01 -15.35 5.62
CA TYR A 109 6.67 -14.19 6.22
C TYR A 109 7.97 -13.83 5.52
N GLU A 110 8.95 -14.73 5.51
CA GLU A 110 10.32 -14.44 5.06
C GLU A 110 10.41 -13.90 3.62
N PRO A 111 9.83 -14.56 2.59
CA PRO A 111 9.91 -14.03 1.23
C PRO A 111 9.07 -12.75 1.03
N TYR A 112 7.88 -12.68 1.62
CA TYR A 112 6.97 -11.54 1.42
C TYR A 112 7.45 -10.28 2.13
N CYS A 113 7.98 -10.39 3.34
CA CYS A 113 8.54 -9.25 4.06
C CYS A 113 9.71 -8.63 3.26
N GLY A 114 10.57 -9.46 2.67
CA GLY A 114 11.63 -9.01 1.76
C GLY A 114 11.10 -8.25 0.54
N ILE A 115 10.06 -8.78 -0.10
CA ILE A 115 9.41 -8.13 -1.26
C ILE A 115 8.80 -6.78 -0.86
N LEU A 116 8.08 -6.72 0.27
CA LEU A 116 7.45 -5.49 0.76
C LEU A 116 8.49 -4.43 1.11
N HIS A 117 9.61 -4.81 1.74
CA HIS A 117 10.67 -3.86 2.06
C HIS A 117 11.27 -3.25 0.78
N LYS A 118 11.61 -4.10 -0.20
CA LYS A 118 12.11 -3.63 -1.49
C LYS A 118 11.09 -2.75 -2.20
N TYR A 119 9.82 -3.14 -2.18
CA TYR A 119 8.74 -2.37 -2.79
C TYR A 119 8.60 -0.99 -2.14
N LYS A 120 8.70 -0.89 -0.81
CA LYS A 120 8.70 0.39 -0.09
C LYS A 120 9.86 1.29 -0.52
N GLU A 121 11.07 0.75 -0.65
CA GLU A 121 12.24 1.50 -1.14
C GLU A 121 12.00 2.03 -2.55
N GLU A 122 11.53 1.18 -3.47
CA GLU A 122 11.23 1.55 -4.85
C GLU A 122 10.12 2.60 -4.93
N LEU A 123 9.10 2.50 -4.08
CA LEU A 123 8.03 3.50 -3.98
C LEU A 123 8.54 4.82 -3.42
N SER A 124 9.47 4.81 -2.47
CA SER A 124 9.95 6.03 -1.79
C SER A 124 10.88 6.85 -2.69
N LYS A 125 11.69 6.15 -3.49
CA LYS A 125 12.68 6.75 -4.40
C LYS A 125 12.16 7.93 -5.25
N PRO A 126 11.05 7.83 -6.02
CA PRO A 126 10.56 8.96 -6.82
C PRO A 126 10.17 10.19 -5.98
N PHE A 127 9.69 10.00 -4.75
CA PHE A 127 9.36 11.11 -3.86
C PHE A 127 10.61 11.79 -3.32
N ASP A 128 11.62 11.00 -2.95
CA ASP A 128 12.91 11.52 -2.48
C ASP A 128 13.62 12.28 -3.59
N GLU A 129 13.64 11.74 -4.81
CA GLU A 129 14.21 12.39 -5.99
C GLU A 129 13.48 13.69 -6.33
N ALA A 130 12.15 13.70 -6.32
CA ALA A 130 11.35 14.91 -6.55
C ALA A 130 11.60 15.96 -5.46
N THR A 131 11.67 15.56 -4.20
CA THR A 131 11.96 16.44 -3.07
C THR A 131 13.35 17.06 -3.20
N ALA A 132 14.35 16.26 -3.56
CA ALA A 132 15.70 16.75 -3.80
C ALA A 132 15.74 17.74 -4.98
N PHE A 133 15.05 17.43 -6.07
CA PHE A 133 14.94 18.32 -7.23
C PHE A 133 14.29 19.66 -6.86
N LEU A 134 13.15 19.65 -6.17
CA LEU A 134 12.44 20.87 -5.76
C LEU A 134 13.28 21.71 -4.79
N ASN A 135 13.98 21.08 -3.85
CA ASN A 135 14.87 21.78 -2.92
C ASN A 135 16.05 22.43 -3.65
N ASN A 136 16.60 21.78 -4.67
CA ASN A 136 17.64 22.37 -5.52
C ASN A 136 17.13 23.61 -6.26
N ILE A 137 15.97 23.54 -6.91
CA ILE A 137 15.36 24.68 -7.60
C ILE A 137 15.06 25.83 -6.62
N LYS A 138 14.49 25.51 -5.45
CA LYS A 138 14.23 26.48 -4.38
C LYS A 138 15.52 27.21 -3.94
N SER A 139 16.62 26.48 -3.81
CA SER A 139 17.93 27.05 -3.47
C SER A 139 18.44 28.01 -4.53
N GLN A 140 18.36 27.62 -5.81
CA GLN A 140 18.76 28.47 -6.94
C GLN A 140 17.94 29.77 -6.99
N LEU A 141 16.62 29.68 -6.80
CA LEU A 141 15.74 30.85 -6.77
C LEU A 141 16.06 31.79 -5.60
N ASN A 142 16.31 31.25 -4.41
CA ASN A 142 16.69 32.06 -3.25
C ASN A 142 18.00 32.82 -3.48
N ASN A 143 19.00 32.19 -4.11
CA ASN A 143 20.27 32.84 -4.41
C ASN A 143 20.08 34.02 -5.38
N LEU A 144 19.28 33.86 -6.43
CA LEU A 144 18.96 34.94 -7.38
C LEU A 144 18.24 36.12 -6.71
N CYS A 145 17.33 35.85 -5.77
CA CYS A 145 16.65 36.89 -5.00
C CYS A 145 17.61 37.62 -4.04
N ASN A 146 18.57 36.90 -3.44
CA ASN A 146 19.52 37.47 -2.50
C ASN A 146 20.67 38.25 -3.19
N GLU A 147 21.14 37.81 -4.37
CA GLU A 147 22.16 38.53 -5.14
C GLU A 147 21.66 39.91 -5.60
N ASN A 148 20.40 40.01 -6.00
CA ASN A 148 19.78 41.26 -6.47
C ASN A 148 19.47 42.28 -5.36
N LEU A 149 19.61 41.91 -4.09
CA LEU A 149 19.41 42.82 -2.94
C LEU A 149 20.71 43.45 -2.42
N THR A 150 21.86 43.15 -3.03
CA THR A 150 23.08 43.90 -2.75
C THR A 150 23.07 45.21 -3.56
N PRO A 151 22.95 46.40 -2.92
CA PRO A 151 23.20 47.63 -3.65
C PRO A 151 24.65 47.55 -4.13
N GLN A 152 24.85 47.52 -5.44
CA GLN A 152 26.15 47.82 -6.01
C GLN A 152 26.49 49.26 -5.65
N THR A 153 27.07 49.46 -4.46
CA THR A 153 27.81 50.67 -4.13
C THR A 153 29.06 50.62 -4.99
N THR A 154 28.94 51.10 -6.22
CA THR A 154 30.08 51.52 -7.03
C THR A 154 30.86 52.55 -6.23
N ALA A 155 31.93 52.11 -5.57
CA ALA A 155 32.91 52.98 -4.95
C ALA A 155 33.69 53.68 -6.07
N ALA A 156 33.18 54.84 -6.49
CA ALA A 156 33.91 55.78 -7.32
C ALA A 156 35.15 56.23 -6.55
N LYS A 157 36.32 55.99 -7.16
CA LYS A 157 37.61 56.50 -6.74
C LYS A 157 37.63 58.01 -7.01
N THR A 158 37.62 58.83 -5.96
CA THR A 158 38.04 60.24 -5.98
C THR A 158 38.26 60.63 -4.52
N GLY A 159 39.48 60.92 -4.11
CA GLY A 159 40.04 62.26 -4.31
C GLY A 159 40.01 62.97 -2.96
N ASN A 160 41.15 62.89 -2.27
CA ASN A 160 41.46 63.52 -0.99
C ASN A 160 41.14 65.02 -0.98
N TYR A 161 40.22 65.47 -0.12
CA TYR A 161 40.18 66.85 0.36
C TYR A 161 39.90 66.91 1.86
N HIS A 162 40.94 67.39 2.54
CA HIS A 162 40.97 67.88 3.91
C HIS A 162 40.14 69.17 4.03
N SER A 163 39.14 69.19 4.90
CA SER A 163 38.84 70.35 5.76
C SER A 163 37.81 69.97 6.82
N GLY A 164 38.17 70.14 8.09
CA GLY A 164 37.20 70.08 9.19
C GLY A 164 36.48 71.40 9.32
N PHE A 165 35.24 71.40 9.80
CA PHE A 165 34.64 72.50 10.57
C PHE A 165 33.35 72.04 11.27
N ARG A 166 33.48 71.92 12.61
CA ARG A 166 32.54 72.24 13.70
C ARG A 166 31.10 71.69 13.72
N ASP A 167 30.83 71.01 14.84
CA ASP A 167 29.62 71.00 15.68
C ASP A 167 28.35 71.67 15.13
N ASN A 168 27.25 70.90 15.16
CA ASN A 168 25.98 71.38 15.69
C ASN A 168 25.15 70.23 16.24
N SER A 169 25.18 70.10 17.56
CA SER A 169 24.10 69.53 18.37
C SER A 169 22.85 70.42 18.21
N MET A 170 21.69 69.85 17.87
CA MET A 170 20.48 70.03 18.69
C MET A 170 19.35 69.09 18.28
N LEU A 171 18.84 68.40 19.30
CA LEU A 171 17.59 67.66 19.39
C LEU A 171 16.37 68.40 18.82
N LEU A 172 15.52 67.66 18.11
CA LEU A 172 14.09 67.52 18.46
C LEU A 172 13.56 66.19 17.91
#